data_AF-A0AAN7KW38-F1
#
_entry.id   AF-A0AAN7KW38-F1
#
_cell.length_a   1.000
_cell.length_b   1.000
_cell.length_c   1.000
_cell.angle_alpha   90.00
_cell.angle_beta   90.00
_cell.angle_gamma   90.00
#
_symmetry.space_group_name_H-M   'P 1'
#
loop_
_entity.id
_entity.type
_entity.pdbx_description
1 polymer ?
#
loop_
_entity_poly.entity_id
_entity_poly.type
_entity_poly.pdbx_seq_one_letter_code
_entity_poly.pdbx_strand_id
1 'polypeptide(L)'
;MFQSQTRQGTNFPSKMCYIRENNNVRGRLLCFPYFFLTINCSSPVAISPKQLEMALSLSTSLMCKAQKSLLSGSVSSLPRSLNSQSRSSFRLSGNFRPSFFSLSLPLQKYQNVLQPPRRRQTLTTRCLFTGIVEEMGQVKDLGPVEDGFTLKITAKTVLEDVHLGDSIAVNGTCLTVTDFDKGLSEFTVGLAPETLRKTSLIELRVGSKVNLERAVGPTGRMGGHFVQGHVDGTGEIVSMEPEGDSLWIKVRTKREILRYVVPKGFIAVDGTSLTVVDVNDEEGWFSFMLVAYTQEKIVVPLKQVGQKVNLEVDILGKYVERLLSSGFVESIKSS
;
A
#
# COMPACT_ATOMS: atom_id res chain seq x y z
N MET A 1 -17.01 -27.98 29.87
CA MET A 1 -16.17 -29.10 29.40
C MET A 1 -16.39 -29.23 27.89
N PHE A 2 -15.40 -28.88 27.05
CA PHE A 2 -15.53 -29.04 25.60
C PHE A 2 -15.09 -30.46 25.23
N GLN A 3 -16.00 -31.28 24.70
CA GLN A 3 -15.65 -32.57 24.09
C GLN A 3 -15.74 -32.44 22.56
N SER A 4 -14.62 -32.64 21.87
CA SER A 4 -14.57 -32.72 20.41
C SER A 4 -14.78 -34.17 19.95
N GLN A 5 -15.72 -34.41 19.05
CA GLN A 5 -15.80 -35.68 18.31
C GLN A 5 -15.57 -35.41 16.82
N THR A 6 -14.58 -36.07 16.25
CA THR A 6 -14.28 -36.08 14.81
C THR A 6 -14.91 -37.32 14.17
N ARG A 7 -15.82 -37.14 13.20
CA ARG A 7 -16.19 -38.22 12.27
C ARG A 7 -15.26 -38.18 11.07
N GLN A 8 -14.57 -39.28 10.80
CA GLN A 8 -13.78 -39.46 9.59
C GLN A 8 -14.69 -39.88 8.43
N GLY A 9 -14.63 -39.14 7.33
CA GLY A 9 -15.31 -39.46 6.09
C GLY A 9 -15.51 -38.23 5.22
N THR A 10 -14.74 -38.17 4.12
CA THR A 10 -14.70 -37.17 3.03
C THR A 10 -13.69 -36.01 3.19
N ASN A 11 -12.98 -35.77 2.08
CA ASN A 11 -11.80 -34.91 1.94
C ASN A 11 -12.14 -33.43 2.20
N PHE A 12 -12.02 -32.96 3.43
CA PHE A 12 -11.68 -31.59 3.89
C PHE A 12 -11.91 -31.56 5.42
N PRO A 13 -10.93 -31.27 6.29
CA PRO A 13 -11.14 -31.38 7.74
C PRO A 13 -11.82 -30.11 8.29
N SER A 14 -13.12 -29.96 8.10
CA SER A 14 -13.93 -29.01 8.89
C SER A 14 -14.28 -29.65 10.24
N LYS A 15 -13.72 -29.11 11.35
CA LYS A 15 -14.10 -29.56 12.70
C LYS A 15 -15.40 -28.87 13.12
N MET A 16 -16.38 -29.67 13.50
CA MET A 16 -17.67 -29.20 13.97
C MET A 16 -17.72 -29.28 15.50
N CYS A 17 -17.81 -28.12 16.15
CA CYS A 17 -17.83 -28.03 17.61
C CYS A 17 -19.25 -27.79 18.12
N TYR A 18 -19.60 -28.41 19.24
CA TYR A 18 -20.91 -28.29 19.88
C TYR A 18 -20.77 -27.56 21.21
N ILE A 19 -21.64 -26.59 21.46
CA ILE A 19 -21.76 -25.95 22.76
C ILE A 19 -22.88 -26.68 23.52
N ARG A 20 -22.52 -27.26 24.67
CA ARG A 20 -23.44 -27.99 25.55
C ARG A 20 -23.54 -27.32 26.90
N GLU A 21 -24.77 -27.27 27.41
CA GLU A 21 -25.09 -26.83 28.77
C GLU A 21 -26.07 -27.86 29.34
N ASN A 22 -25.75 -28.43 30.52
CA ASN A 22 -26.51 -29.52 31.15
C ASN A 22 -26.89 -30.67 30.18
N ASN A 23 -25.90 -31.15 29.41
CA ASN A 23 -26.02 -32.24 28.43
C ASN A 23 -26.93 -32.01 27.21
N ASN A 24 -27.58 -30.85 27.08
CA ASN A 24 -28.32 -30.49 25.86
C ASN A 24 -27.47 -29.63 24.91
N VAL A 25 -27.58 -29.92 23.60
CA VAL A 25 -26.88 -29.17 22.54
C VAL A 25 -27.66 -27.90 22.25
N ARG A 26 -27.07 -26.73 22.52
CA ARG A 26 -27.71 -25.42 22.28
C ARG A 26 -27.24 -24.71 21.01
N GLY A 27 -26.12 -25.14 20.42
CA GLY A 27 -25.62 -24.53 19.18
C GLY A 27 -24.57 -25.40 18.48
N ARG A 28 -24.45 -25.19 17.15
CA ARG A 28 -23.44 -25.83 16.30
C ARG A 28 -22.53 -24.77 15.71
N LEU A 29 -21.22 -24.94 15.83
CA LEU A 29 -20.22 -24.05 15.26
C LEU A 29 -19.36 -24.81 14.23
N LEU A 30 -19.23 -24.25 13.04
CA LEU A 30 -18.36 -24.74 11.97
C LEU A 30 -17.06 -23.94 12.03
N CYS A 31 -15.94 -24.61 12.34
CA CYS A 31 -14.64 -23.97 12.40
C CYS A 31 -13.85 -24.28 11.11
N PHE A 32 -13.43 -23.23 10.40
CA PHE A 32 -12.46 -23.30 9.29
C PHE A 32 -11.04 -23.02 9.82
N PRO A 33 -9.98 -23.59 9.21
CA PRO A 33 -8.67 -23.73 9.85
C PRO A 33 -7.76 -22.48 9.83
N TYR A 34 -8.30 -21.27 9.73
CA TYR A 34 -7.48 -20.05 9.65
C TYR A 34 -8.02 -18.91 10.53
N PHE A 35 -8.31 -19.15 11.80
CA PHE A 35 -8.39 -18.08 12.82
C PHE A 35 -8.27 -18.71 14.21
N PHE A 36 -7.11 -18.62 14.84
CA PHE A 36 -6.97 -18.87 16.27
C PHE A 36 -7.05 -17.53 17.00
N LEU A 37 -8.14 -17.28 17.71
CA LEU A 37 -8.22 -16.18 18.67
C LEU A 37 -7.81 -16.74 20.04
N THR A 38 -6.55 -16.58 20.43
CA THR A 38 -6.08 -16.87 21.78
C THR A 38 -6.36 -15.65 22.67
N ILE A 39 -7.43 -15.71 23.46
CA ILE A 39 -7.65 -14.75 24.54
C ILE A 39 -6.85 -15.24 25.76
N ASN A 40 -5.72 -14.61 26.04
CA ASN A 40 -4.92 -14.88 27.22
C ASN A 40 -5.44 -13.97 28.36
N CYS A 41 -6.32 -14.49 29.22
CA CYS A 41 -6.77 -13.78 30.43
C CYS A 41 -6.01 -14.29 31.65
N SER A 42 -4.99 -13.54 32.07
CA SER A 42 -4.36 -13.69 33.38
C SER A 42 -5.28 -13.11 34.45
N SER A 43 -6.28 -13.89 34.89
CA SER A 43 -7.23 -13.69 36.02
C SER A 43 -8.70 -13.90 35.59
N PRO A 44 -9.55 -14.49 36.45
CA PRO A 44 -10.90 -14.89 36.06
C PRO A 44 -11.84 -13.67 36.07
N VAL A 45 -11.98 -13.02 34.92
CA VAL A 45 -13.06 -12.04 34.70
C VAL A 45 -14.25 -12.78 34.09
N ALA A 46 -15.38 -12.82 34.79
CA ALA A 46 -16.62 -13.36 34.27
C ALA A 46 -17.15 -12.47 33.14
N ILE A 47 -17.02 -12.93 31.89
CA ILE A 47 -17.55 -12.23 30.72
C ILE A 47 -19.08 -12.42 30.71
N SER A 48 -19.83 -11.32 30.73
CA SER A 48 -21.29 -11.37 30.69
C SER A 48 -21.79 -11.83 29.30
N PRO A 49 -22.94 -12.52 29.20
CA PRO A 49 -23.48 -13.01 27.94
C PRO A 49 -23.64 -11.94 26.85
N LYS A 50 -23.91 -10.69 27.25
CA LYS A 50 -24.03 -9.54 26.33
C LYS A 50 -22.72 -9.17 25.64
N GLN A 51 -21.56 -9.38 26.30
CA GLN A 51 -20.26 -9.10 25.68
C GLN A 51 -19.86 -10.16 24.64
N LEU A 52 -20.28 -11.41 24.85
CA LEU A 52 -20.07 -12.49 23.89
C LEU A 52 -20.94 -12.30 22.63
N GLU A 53 -22.17 -11.83 22.80
CA GLU A 53 -23.11 -11.55 21.71
C GLU A 53 -22.64 -10.38 20.83
N MET A 54 -22.04 -9.36 21.43
CA MET A 54 -21.42 -8.23 20.72
C MET A 54 -20.24 -8.68 19.85
N ALA A 55 -19.35 -9.52 20.39
CA ALA A 55 -18.19 -10.05 19.67
C ALA A 55 -18.58 -10.93 18.46
N LEU A 56 -19.68 -11.68 18.57
CA LEU A 56 -20.23 -12.51 17.48
C LEU A 56 -20.98 -11.68 16.42
N SER A 57 -21.57 -10.53 16.79
CA SER A 57 -22.22 -9.62 15.82
C SER A 57 -21.20 -8.90 14.93
N LEU A 58 -20.01 -8.59 15.46
CA LEU A 58 -18.93 -7.92 14.73
C LEU A 58 -18.29 -8.83 13.68
N SER A 59 -18.18 -10.14 13.95
CA SER A 59 -17.62 -11.10 12.99
C SER A 59 -18.58 -11.44 11.85
N THR A 60 -19.90 -11.45 12.10
CA THR A 60 -20.93 -11.74 11.08
C THR A 60 -21.22 -10.53 10.18
N SER A 61 -21.12 -9.30 10.70
CA SER A 61 -21.28 -8.07 9.91
C SER A 61 -20.16 -7.86 8.89
N LEU A 62 -18.92 -8.24 9.22
CA LEU A 62 -17.80 -8.19 8.27
C LEU A 62 -17.93 -9.22 7.14
N MET A 63 -18.55 -10.38 7.38
CA MET A 63 -18.77 -11.40 6.34
C MET A 63 -19.97 -11.07 5.44
N CYS A 64 -21.00 -10.39 5.94
CA CYS A 64 -22.21 -10.11 5.16
C CYS A 64 -22.09 -8.91 4.20
N LYS A 65 -21.10 -8.01 4.40
CA LYS A 65 -20.80 -6.92 3.44
C LYS A 65 -19.91 -7.34 2.27
N ALA A 66 -19.18 -8.45 2.37
CA ALA A 66 -18.30 -8.94 1.31
C ALA A 66 -19.00 -9.80 0.24
N GLN A 67 -20.24 -10.25 0.48
CA GLN A 67 -20.94 -11.17 -0.42
C GLN A 67 -22.06 -10.53 -1.26
N LYS A 68 -22.32 -9.23 -1.07
CA LYS A 68 -23.41 -8.49 -1.76
C LYS A 68 -22.99 -7.67 -2.99
N SER A 69 -21.70 -7.64 -3.38
CA SER A 69 -21.24 -6.95 -4.60
C SER A 69 -20.85 -7.86 -5.77
N LEU A 70 -21.06 -9.18 -5.68
CA LEU A 70 -20.65 -10.14 -6.71
C LEU A 70 -21.79 -10.97 -7.33
N LEU A 71 -23.06 -10.72 -6.98
CA LEU A 71 -24.21 -11.41 -7.59
C LEU A 71 -25.39 -10.43 -7.79
N SER A 72 -25.33 -9.63 -8.84
CA SER A 72 -26.53 -9.06 -9.46
C SER A 72 -26.33 -9.05 -10.97
N GLY A 73 -26.51 -10.22 -11.53
CA GLY A 73 -26.57 -10.48 -12.97
C GLY A 73 -27.44 -11.70 -13.16
N SER A 74 -28.75 -11.52 -13.19
CA SER A 74 -29.66 -12.55 -13.71
C SER A 74 -30.99 -11.97 -14.16
N VAL A 75 -31.20 -12.19 -15.44
CA VAL A 75 -32.45 -12.21 -16.21
C VAL A 75 -33.50 -13.08 -15.50
N SER A 76 -34.75 -12.62 -15.47
CA SER A 76 -35.97 -13.45 -15.41
C SER A 76 -37.16 -12.55 -15.80
N SER A 77 -37.69 -12.67 -17.02
CA SER A 77 -38.79 -13.55 -17.44
C SER A 77 -40.18 -13.08 -16.96
N LEU A 78 -40.98 -12.68 -17.96
CA LEU A 78 -42.41 -12.32 -17.96
C LEU A 78 -43.33 -13.19 -17.10
N PRO A 79 -44.51 -12.64 -16.75
CA PRO A 79 -45.76 -13.38 -16.91
C PRO A 79 -46.75 -12.71 -17.88
N ARG A 80 -47.58 -13.58 -18.46
CA ARG A 80 -48.65 -13.30 -19.43
C ARG A 80 -49.90 -12.69 -18.78
N SER A 81 -50.69 -12.07 -19.66
CA SER A 81 -52.17 -12.00 -19.69
C SER A 81 -52.82 -10.74 -19.12
N LEU A 82 -53.34 -9.87 -20.01
CA LEU A 82 -54.78 -9.73 -20.26
C LEU A 82 -55.08 -8.79 -21.45
N ASN A 83 -56.19 -9.09 -22.11
CA ASN A 83 -56.78 -8.52 -23.32
C ASN A 83 -56.88 -6.98 -23.37
N SER A 84 -56.70 -6.39 -24.55
CA SER A 84 -57.84 -5.82 -25.31
C SER A 84 -57.42 -5.34 -26.71
N GLN A 85 -58.09 -5.96 -27.70
CA GLN A 85 -58.61 -5.41 -28.96
C GLN A 85 -58.05 -4.08 -29.49
N SER A 86 -57.50 -4.09 -30.71
CA SER A 86 -58.16 -3.46 -31.86
C SER A 86 -57.31 -3.54 -33.16
N ARG A 87 -57.89 -4.27 -34.11
CA ARG A 87 -57.80 -4.27 -35.59
C ARG A 87 -56.94 -3.22 -36.31
N SER A 88 -56.12 -3.70 -37.25
CA SER A 88 -56.27 -3.58 -38.73
C SER A 88 -54.92 -3.89 -39.42
N SER A 89 -54.73 -5.08 -40.01
CA SER A 89 -54.84 -5.38 -41.44
C SER A 89 -54.14 -4.38 -42.38
N PHE A 90 -53.03 -4.76 -43.01
CA PHE A 90 -53.00 -5.25 -44.40
C PHE A 90 -51.54 -5.50 -44.85
N ARG A 91 -51.34 -6.59 -45.60
CA ARG A 91 -50.11 -6.93 -46.31
C ARG A 91 -49.98 -6.06 -47.57
N LEU A 92 -48.75 -5.71 -47.95
CA LEU A 92 -48.40 -5.62 -49.37
C LEU A 92 -46.97 -6.12 -49.62
N SER A 93 -46.87 -7.06 -50.54
CA SER A 93 -45.67 -7.56 -51.20
C SER A 93 -45.18 -6.58 -52.27
N GLY A 94 -43.88 -6.48 -52.49
CA GLY A 94 -43.32 -5.79 -53.67
C GLY A 94 -41.80 -5.77 -53.70
N ASN A 95 -41.21 -6.61 -54.57
CA ASN A 95 -39.81 -6.54 -54.98
C ASN A 95 -39.59 -5.32 -55.89
N PHE A 96 -38.62 -4.45 -55.61
CA PHE A 96 -37.93 -3.64 -56.63
C PHE A 96 -36.58 -3.11 -56.08
N ARG A 97 -35.49 -3.45 -56.76
CA ARG A 97 -34.17 -2.76 -56.74
C ARG A 97 -34.07 -1.91 -58.02
N PRO A 98 -33.02 -1.09 -58.22
CA PRO A 98 -32.51 0.04 -57.43
C PRO A 98 -32.47 1.33 -58.31
N SER A 99 -32.30 2.52 -57.73
CA SER A 99 -31.71 3.63 -58.50
C SER A 99 -30.92 4.57 -57.60
N PHE A 100 -29.67 4.81 -58.01
CA PHE A 100 -28.75 5.77 -57.44
C PHE A 100 -29.30 7.18 -57.59
N PHE A 101 -29.46 7.88 -56.46
CA PHE A 101 -29.39 9.34 -56.44
C PHE A 101 -28.41 9.73 -55.34
N SER A 102 -27.28 10.29 -55.79
CA SER A 102 -26.29 10.94 -54.93
C SER A 102 -26.88 12.21 -54.36
N LEU A 103 -27.06 12.25 -53.04
CA LEU A 103 -27.11 13.51 -52.30
C LEU A 103 -25.95 13.51 -51.31
N SER A 104 -24.89 14.22 -51.70
CA SER A 104 -23.76 14.59 -50.86
C SER A 104 -24.19 15.59 -49.79
N LEU A 105 -24.17 15.18 -48.53
CA LEU A 105 -24.20 16.07 -47.37
C LEU A 105 -22.84 15.98 -46.66
N PRO A 106 -22.18 17.11 -46.33
CA PRO A 106 -20.88 17.09 -45.69
C PRO A 106 -21.04 16.83 -44.19
N LEU A 107 -20.89 15.58 -43.76
CA LEU A 107 -20.71 15.24 -42.35
C LEU A 107 -19.23 15.44 -41.97
N GLN A 108 -18.86 16.71 -41.82
CA GLN A 108 -17.58 17.07 -41.24
C GLN A 108 -17.69 17.07 -39.71
N LYS A 109 -16.75 16.33 -39.11
CA LYS A 109 -16.34 16.36 -37.69
C LYS A 109 -17.41 15.94 -36.68
N TYR A 110 -17.42 14.64 -36.35
CA TYR A 110 -17.57 14.19 -34.96
C TYR A 110 -16.99 12.76 -34.84
N GLN A 111 -15.67 12.64 -34.98
CA GLN A 111 -14.93 11.52 -34.39
C GLN A 111 -14.23 12.07 -33.15
N ASN A 112 -15.01 12.26 -32.08
CA ASN A 112 -14.41 12.37 -30.77
C ASN A 112 -13.86 11.00 -30.42
N VAL A 113 -12.54 10.91 -30.50
CA VAL A 113 -11.71 9.86 -29.93
C VAL A 113 -12.17 9.65 -28.49
N LEU A 114 -12.85 8.53 -28.22
CA LEU A 114 -13.06 8.03 -26.87
C LEU A 114 -11.68 7.60 -26.34
N GLN A 115 -10.90 8.56 -25.85
CA GLN A 115 -9.76 8.24 -25.01
C GLN A 115 -10.33 7.63 -23.72
N PRO A 116 -9.90 6.42 -23.31
CA PRO A 116 -10.33 5.88 -22.04
C PRO A 116 -9.92 6.85 -20.92
N PRO A 117 -10.73 6.98 -19.86
CA PRO A 117 -10.41 7.89 -18.77
C PRO A 117 -9.05 7.51 -18.19
N ARG A 118 -8.13 8.48 -18.11
CA ARG A 118 -6.84 8.34 -17.41
C ARG A 118 -7.12 7.72 -16.05
N ARG A 119 -6.65 6.49 -15.87
CA ARG A 119 -6.84 5.70 -14.64
C ARG A 119 -6.25 6.50 -13.49
N ARG A 120 -7.12 7.17 -12.72
CA ARG A 120 -6.75 7.86 -11.49
C ARG A 120 -6.08 6.79 -10.62
N GLN A 121 -4.76 6.89 -10.44
CA GLN A 121 -4.03 5.97 -9.59
C GLN A 121 -4.54 6.20 -8.17
N THR A 122 -5.49 5.37 -7.74
CA THR A 122 -5.78 5.21 -6.32
C THR A 122 -4.47 4.77 -5.67
N LEU A 123 -3.93 5.57 -4.77
CA LEU A 123 -2.78 5.28 -3.89
C LEU A 123 -3.14 4.16 -2.90
N THR A 124 -3.69 3.05 -3.37
CA THR A 124 -3.68 1.79 -2.64
C THR A 124 -2.21 1.40 -2.51
N THR A 125 -1.69 1.37 -1.29
CA THR A 125 -0.35 0.87 -0.96
C THR A 125 -0.17 -0.50 -1.62
N ARG A 126 0.59 -0.56 -2.72
CA ARG A 126 0.87 -1.80 -3.47
C ARG A 126 2.16 -2.49 -3.01
N CYS A 127 3.03 -1.75 -2.31
CA CYS A 127 4.33 -2.16 -1.81
C CYS A 127 4.46 -1.71 -0.35
N LEU A 128 5.06 -2.55 0.50
CA LEU A 128 5.55 -2.16 1.83
C LEU A 128 7.04 -2.52 1.89
N PHE A 129 7.77 -1.79 2.72
CA PHE A 129 9.19 -1.94 3.01
C PHE A 129 9.39 -1.92 4.52
N THR A 130 10.62 -2.22 4.95
CA THR A 130 11.00 -2.28 6.36
C THR A 130 11.95 -1.15 6.76
N GLY A 131 12.54 -0.48 5.77
CA GLY A 131 13.60 0.49 5.93
C GLY A 131 14.96 -0.14 6.24
N ILE A 132 15.12 -1.43 5.93
CA ILE A 132 16.41 -2.11 6.06
C ILE A 132 17.02 -2.19 4.67
N VAL A 133 17.97 -1.28 4.41
CA VAL A 133 18.68 -1.20 3.12
C VAL A 133 19.43 -2.50 2.85
N GLU A 134 19.18 -3.11 1.70
CA GLU A 134 19.77 -4.39 1.31
C GLU A 134 21.12 -4.18 0.64
N GLU A 135 21.25 -3.12 -0.18
CA GLU A 135 22.51 -2.75 -0.82
C GLU A 135 22.53 -1.26 -1.22
N MET A 136 23.73 -0.78 -1.53
CA MET A 136 23.92 0.49 -2.23
C MET A 136 24.13 0.25 -3.73
N GLY A 137 23.14 0.64 -4.53
CA GLY A 137 23.25 0.69 -5.98
C GLY A 137 24.06 1.89 -6.47
N GLN A 138 24.29 1.94 -7.78
CA GLN A 138 24.91 3.08 -8.45
C GLN A 138 24.12 3.50 -9.67
N VAL A 139 23.84 4.80 -9.77
CA VAL A 139 23.16 5.37 -10.94
C VAL A 139 24.06 5.25 -12.17
N LYS A 140 23.58 4.53 -13.18
CA LYS A 140 24.29 4.28 -14.43
C LYS A 140 23.92 5.29 -15.50
N ASP A 141 22.63 5.60 -15.59
CA ASP A 141 22.09 6.53 -16.57
C ASP A 141 20.80 7.16 -16.04
N LEU A 142 20.49 8.36 -16.52
CA LEU A 142 19.28 9.10 -16.14
C LEU A 142 18.90 10.10 -17.25
N GLY A 143 17.62 10.21 -17.57
CA GLY A 143 17.21 11.12 -18.63
C GLY A 143 15.70 11.32 -18.77
N PRO A 144 15.29 12.42 -19.40
CA PRO A 144 13.89 12.65 -19.73
C PRO A 144 13.40 11.65 -20.80
N VAL A 145 12.14 11.26 -20.66
CA VAL A 145 11.36 10.51 -21.67
C VAL A 145 10.03 11.23 -21.88
N GLU A 146 9.28 10.91 -22.95
CA GLU A 146 8.09 11.68 -23.38
C GLU A 146 7.13 12.07 -22.25
N ASP A 147 6.89 11.19 -21.27
CA ASP A 147 5.96 11.40 -20.15
C ASP A 147 6.62 11.37 -18.75
N GLY A 148 7.95 11.49 -18.65
CA GLY A 148 8.61 11.40 -17.36
C GLY A 148 10.13 11.39 -17.42
N PHE A 149 10.72 10.65 -16.49
CA PHE A 149 12.17 10.54 -16.36
C PHE A 149 12.54 9.10 -16.05
N THR A 150 13.60 8.58 -16.66
CA THR A 150 14.10 7.24 -16.39
C THR A 150 15.33 7.30 -15.51
N LEU A 151 15.49 6.29 -14.67
CA LEU A 151 16.67 6.10 -13.84
C LEU A 151 17.12 4.66 -13.99
N LYS A 152 18.33 4.47 -14.50
CA LYS A 152 18.98 3.17 -14.61
C LYS A 152 20.02 3.03 -13.50
N ILE A 153 19.97 1.91 -12.79
CA ILE A 153 20.78 1.66 -11.60
C ILE A 153 21.46 0.30 -11.74
N THR A 154 22.76 0.27 -11.47
CA THR A 154 23.51 -0.97 -11.28
C THR A 154 23.33 -1.47 -9.85
N ALA A 155 22.91 -2.73 -9.67
CA ALA A 155 22.63 -3.37 -8.40
C ALA A 155 22.75 -4.89 -8.52
N LYS A 156 22.99 -5.62 -7.42
CA LYS A 156 23.16 -7.08 -7.45
C LYS A 156 22.09 -7.81 -6.65
N THR A 157 22.01 -7.52 -5.36
CA THR A 157 21.14 -8.19 -4.39
C THR A 157 19.66 -8.02 -4.74
N VAL A 158 19.21 -6.81 -5.09
CA VAL A 158 17.80 -6.56 -5.41
C VAL A 158 17.37 -7.14 -6.77
N LEU A 159 18.31 -7.64 -7.58
CA LEU A 159 18.03 -8.28 -8.88
C LEU A 159 17.91 -9.81 -8.80
N GLU A 160 18.23 -10.42 -7.66
CA GLU A 160 18.24 -11.88 -7.53
C GLU A 160 16.86 -12.48 -7.89
N ASP A 161 15.78 -11.86 -7.42
CA ASP A 161 14.39 -12.30 -7.59
C ASP A 161 13.47 -11.24 -8.23
N VAL A 162 14.03 -10.27 -8.95
CA VAL A 162 13.27 -9.19 -9.59
C VAL A 162 12.42 -9.65 -10.78
N HIS A 163 11.24 -9.07 -10.92
CA HIS A 163 10.33 -9.17 -12.05
C HIS A 163 9.88 -7.79 -12.53
N LEU A 164 9.40 -7.72 -13.78
CA LEU A 164 8.79 -6.49 -14.30
C LEU A 164 7.53 -6.14 -13.49
N GLY A 165 7.42 -4.88 -13.11
CA GLY A 165 6.32 -4.40 -12.26
C GLY A 165 6.57 -4.51 -10.76
N ASP A 166 7.69 -5.12 -10.34
CA ASP A 166 8.08 -5.15 -8.93
C ASP A 166 8.40 -3.75 -8.41
N SER A 167 8.30 -3.61 -7.09
CA SER A 167 8.54 -2.36 -6.38
C SER A 167 9.86 -2.41 -5.63
N ILE A 168 10.74 -1.48 -5.93
CA ILE A 168 12.03 -1.29 -5.27
C ILE A 168 12.07 0.14 -4.71
N ALA A 169 12.40 0.28 -3.42
CA ALA A 169 12.64 1.56 -2.81
C ALA A 169 14.03 2.06 -3.21
N VAL A 170 14.09 3.22 -3.85
CA VAL A 170 15.34 3.93 -4.20
C VAL A 170 15.45 5.18 -3.33
N ASN A 171 16.42 5.23 -2.42
CA ASN A 171 16.50 6.24 -1.35
C ASN A 171 15.14 6.43 -0.64
N GLY A 172 14.43 5.33 -0.36
CA GLY A 172 13.12 5.36 0.30
C GLY A 172 11.95 5.79 -0.59
N THR A 173 12.13 5.89 -1.91
CA THR A 173 11.03 6.15 -2.85
C THR A 173 10.61 4.84 -3.53
N CYS A 174 9.37 4.37 -3.33
CA CYS A 174 8.85 3.18 -4.01
C CYS A 174 8.73 3.46 -5.51
N LEU A 175 9.55 2.78 -6.31
CA LEU A 175 9.56 2.89 -7.76
C LEU A 175 9.32 1.52 -8.41
N THR A 176 8.66 1.53 -9.55
CA THR A 176 8.30 0.32 -10.29
C THR A 176 9.38 -0.02 -11.31
N VAL A 177 9.87 -1.26 -11.30
CA VAL A 177 10.82 -1.78 -12.28
C VAL A 177 10.13 -1.88 -13.64
N THR A 178 10.68 -1.16 -14.62
CA THR A 178 10.18 -1.12 -16.00
C THR A 178 11.01 -1.96 -16.96
N ASP A 179 12.28 -2.21 -16.62
CA ASP A 179 13.21 -3.04 -17.37
C ASP A 179 14.36 -3.52 -16.47
N PHE A 180 14.97 -4.66 -16.76
CA PHE A 180 16.17 -5.13 -16.05
C PHE A 180 17.00 -6.13 -16.87
N ASP A 181 18.31 -6.14 -16.61
CA ASP A 181 19.28 -7.08 -17.17
C ASP A 181 20.13 -7.65 -16.04
N LYS A 182 19.93 -8.94 -15.73
CA LYS A 182 20.70 -9.63 -14.68
C LYS A 182 22.17 -9.87 -15.07
N GLY A 183 22.46 -10.00 -16.37
CA GLY A 183 23.82 -10.18 -16.88
C GLY A 183 24.67 -8.91 -16.73
N LEU A 184 24.04 -7.75 -16.93
CA LEU A 184 24.67 -6.44 -16.68
C LEU A 184 24.54 -5.96 -15.23
N SER A 185 23.73 -6.65 -14.42
CA SER A 185 23.39 -6.23 -13.06
C SER A 185 22.74 -4.84 -13.03
N GLU A 186 21.81 -4.59 -13.95
CA GLU A 186 21.16 -3.29 -14.13
C GLU A 186 19.63 -3.42 -14.08
N PHE A 187 18.95 -2.39 -13.55
CA PHE A 187 17.52 -2.22 -13.71
C PHE A 187 17.15 -0.77 -13.99
N THR A 188 15.98 -0.58 -14.57
CA THR A 188 15.44 0.74 -14.92
C THR A 188 14.10 0.95 -14.24
N VAL A 189 13.90 2.15 -13.72
CA VAL A 189 12.64 2.61 -13.14
C VAL A 189 12.20 3.92 -13.79
N GLY A 190 10.88 4.11 -13.84
CA GLY A 190 10.27 5.38 -14.26
C GLY A 190 9.99 6.29 -13.06
N LEU A 191 10.25 7.58 -13.22
CA LEU A 191 9.98 8.62 -12.25
C LEU A 191 8.94 9.59 -12.81
N ALA A 192 7.88 9.78 -12.04
CA ALA A 192 6.91 10.84 -12.33
C ALA A 192 7.54 12.21 -12.02
N PRO A 193 7.14 13.29 -12.73
CA PRO A 193 7.62 14.65 -12.44
C PRO A 193 7.38 15.09 -10.98
N GLU A 194 6.28 14.65 -10.38
CA GLU A 194 5.97 14.93 -8.97
C GLU A 194 6.98 14.27 -8.01
N THR A 195 7.38 13.02 -8.29
CA THR A 195 8.38 12.29 -7.52
C THR A 195 9.72 13.04 -7.54
N LEU A 196 10.16 13.51 -8.71
CA LEU A 196 11.39 14.29 -8.82
C LEU A 196 11.33 15.59 -8.00
N ARG A 197 10.19 16.29 -7.99
CA ARG A 197 10.04 17.55 -7.24
C ARG A 197 10.01 17.36 -5.72
N LYS A 198 9.50 16.22 -5.25
CA LYS A 198 9.30 15.95 -3.82
C LYS A 198 10.44 15.19 -3.15
N THR A 199 11.40 14.68 -3.93
CA THR A 199 12.47 13.83 -3.42
C THR A 199 13.84 14.41 -3.76
N SER A 200 14.87 13.91 -3.07
CA SER A 200 16.29 14.17 -3.34
C SER A 200 16.76 13.53 -4.65
N LEU A 201 15.92 12.73 -5.33
CA LEU A 201 16.28 12.05 -6.58
C LEU A 201 16.62 13.02 -7.71
N ILE A 202 16.13 14.26 -7.65
CA ILE A 202 16.48 15.33 -8.60
C ILE A 202 17.95 15.76 -8.54
N GLU A 203 18.65 15.45 -7.44
CA GLU A 203 20.06 15.79 -7.24
C GLU A 203 21.01 14.69 -7.76
N LEU A 204 20.46 13.53 -8.17
CA LEU A 204 21.23 12.40 -8.65
C LEU A 204 21.91 12.69 -9.99
N ARG A 205 23.10 12.12 -10.14
CA ARG A 205 23.90 12.16 -11.37
C ARG A 205 24.43 10.75 -11.66
N VAL A 206 24.96 10.55 -12.86
CA VAL A 206 25.68 9.31 -13.18
C VAL A 206 26.81 9.13 -12.18
N GLY A 207 26.91 7.93 -11.61
CA GLY A 207 27.86 7.58 -10.56
C GLY A 207 27.36 7.76 -9.13
N SER A 208 26.24 8.47 -8.91
CA SER A 208 25.65 8.63 -7.57
C SER A 208 25.30 7.28 -6.94
N LYS A 209 25.58 7.13 -5.64
CA LYS A 209 25.13 5.98 -4.86
C LYS A 209 23.70 6.18 -4.39
N VAL A 210 22.93 5.09 -4.33
CA VAL A 210 21.54 5.07 -3.85
C VAL A 210 21.30 3.87 -2.94
N ASN A 211 20.52 4.04 -1.87
CA ASN A 211 20.01 2.96 -1.05
C ASN A 211 18.95 2.18 -1.83
N LEU A 212 19.00 0.86 -1.77
CA LEU A 212 18.04 -0.04 -2.41
C LEU A 212 17.44 -1.04 -1.40
N GLU A 213 16.13 -1.22 -1.47
CA GLU A 213 15.37 -2.23 -0.72
C GLU A 213 14.22 -2.76 -1.58
N ARG A 214 14.06 -4.09 -1.67
CA ARG A 214 12.92 -4.74 -2.32
C ARG A 214 11.68 -4.64 -1.44
N ALA A 215 10.50 -4.65 -2.06
CA ALA A 215 9.25 -4.76 -1.31
C ALA A 215 9.22 -6.04 -0.47
N VAL A 216 8.76 -5.93 0.78
CA VAL A 216 8.77 -7.05 1.72
C VAL A 216 7.75 -8.11 1.33
N GLY A 217 8.19 -9.37 1.25
CA GLY A 217 7.31 -10.51 1.04
C GLY A 217 6.49 -10.86 2.30
N PRO A 218 5.37 -11.59 2.19
CA PRO A 218 4.53 -11.95 3.33
C PRO A 218 5.23 -12.74 4.44
N THR A 219 6.31 -13.45 4.09
CA THR A 219 7.12 -14.26 5.02
C THR A 219 8.42 -13.57 5.43
N GLY A 220 8.64 -12.33 4.98
CA GLY A 220 9.84 -11.56 5.29
C GLY A 220 9.90 -11.16 6.76
N ARG A 221 11.12 -10.92 7.27
CA ARG A 221 11.32 -10.34 8.60
C ARG A 221 11.20 -8.83 8.51
N MET A 222 10.37 -8.23 9.37
CA MET A 222 10.33 -6.79 9.54
C MET A 222 11.37 -6.35 10.58
N GLY A 223 12.56 -5.97 10.11
CA GLY A 223 13.68 -5.58 10.98
C GLY A 223 13.66 -4.11 11.41
N GLY A 224 13.01 -3.24 10.64
CA GLY A 224 12.81 -1.83 10.98
C GLY A 224 11.36 -1.53 11.37
N HIS A 225 10.72 -0.62 10.65
CA HIS A 225 9.32 -0.24 10.86
C HIS A 225 8.52 -0.29 9.55
N PHE A 226 7.24 0.08 9.57
CA PHE A 226 6.44 0.15 8.35
C PHE A 226 6.88 1.35 7.50
N VAL A 227 7.56 1.07 6.40
CA VAL A 227 7.94 2.06 5.38
C VAL A 227 7.10 1.79 4.13
N GLN A 228 6.42 2.81 3.62
CA GLN A 228 5.61 2.72 2.41
C GLN A 228 6.41 3.01 1.14
N GLY A 229 7.54 3.71 1.29
CA GLY A 229 8.27 4.27 0.16
C GLY A 229 7.59 5.51 -0.41
N HIS A 230 6.79 6.20 0.41
CA HIS A 230 6.04 7.40 0.06
C HIS A 230 6.63 8.60 0.78
N VAL A 231 7.72 9.12 0.22
CA VAL A 231 8.45 10.26 0.76
C VAL A 231 7.52 11.47 0.95
N ASP A 232 7.48 11.99 2.18
CA ASP A 232 6.68 13.16 2.56
C ASP A 232 7.33 14.47 2.10
N GLY A 233 8.65 14.48 2.05
CA GLY A 233 9.46 15.56 1.52
C GLY A 233 10.93 15.34 1.83
N THR A 234 11.69 16.43 1.84
CA THR A 234 13.14 16.38 2.08
C THR A 234 13.54 17.08 3.36
N GLY A 235 14.63 16.63 3.96
CA GLY A 235 15.39 17.37 4.98
C GLY A 235 16.78 17.72 4.47
N GLU A 236 17.46 18.63 5.17
CA GLU A 236 18.84 19.03 4.92
C GLU A 236 19.72 18.56 6.08
N ILE A 237 20.84 17.90 5.77
CA ILE A 237 21.83 17.53 6.79
C ILE A 237 22.52 18.80 7.28
N VAL A 238 22.40 19.13 8.57
CA VAL A 238 22.98 20.35 9.15
C VAL A 238 24.19 20.11 10.05
N SER A 239 24.37 18.87 10.55
CA SER A 239 25.59 18.46 11.24
C SER A 239 25.84 16.97 11.08
N MET A 240 27.12 16.60 11.06
CA MET A 240 27.63 15.22 11.09
C MET A 240 28.85 15.20 12.03
N GLU A 241 28.72 14.57 13.20
CA GLU A 241 29.71 14.61 14.26
C GLU A 241 30.07 13.18 14.72
N PRO A 242 31.33 12.74 14.60
CA PRO A 242 31.72 11.42 15.07
C PRO A 242 31.75 11.36 16.61
N GLU A 243 31.25 10.26 17.17
CA GLU A 243 31.36 9.93 18.60
C GLU A 243 31.79 8.46 18.73
N GLY A 244 33.09 8.25 19.00
CA GLY A 244 33.67 6.90 18.98
C GLY A 244 33.57 6.28 17.58
N ASP A 245 32.93 5.12 17.48
CA ASP A 245 32.64 4.42 16.22
C ASP A 245 31.28 4.81 15.60
N SER A 246 30.54 5.68 16.28
CA SER A 246 29.20 6.11 15.91
C SER A 246 29.23 7.50 15.28
N LEU A 247 28.19 7.82 14.51
CA LEU A 247 28.06 9.09 13.81
C LEU A 247 26.74 9.77 14.17
N TRP A 248 26.82 10.92 14.82
CA TRP A 248 25.68 11.81 15.05
C TRP A 248 25.34 12.56 13.78
N ILE A 249 24.06 12.59 13.43
CA ILE A 249 23.54 13.35 12.30
C ILE A 249 22.34 14.18 12.75
N LYS A 250 22.36 15.47 12.39
CA LYS A 250 21.22 16.37 12.57
C LYS A 250 20.63 16.72 11.20
N VAL A 251 19.32 16.62 11.08
CA VAL A 251 18.58 16.96 9.87
C VAL A 251 17.56 18.04 10.17
N ARG A 252 17.65 19.16 9.45
CA ARG A 252 16.63 20.21 9.46
C ARG A 252 15.54 19.88 8.45
N THR A 253 14.29 20.11 8.82
CA THR A 253 13.15 19.94 7.90
C THR A 253 12.03 20.91 8.21
N LYS A 254 10.99 20.91 7.38
CA LYS A 254 9.83 21.75 7.56
C LYS A 254 8.98 21.25 8.74
N ARG A 255 8.35 22.20 9.45
CA ARG A 255 7.41 21.92 10.54
C ARG A 255 6.31 20.94 10.17
N GLU A 256 5.90 20.93 8.89
CA GLU A 256 4.87 20.02 8.39
C GLU A 256 5.23 18.54 8.46
N ILE A 257 6.52 18.22 8.37
CA ILE A 257 7.09 16.87 8.54
C ILE A 257 7.45 16.66 10.01
N LEU A 258 8.12 17.64 10.62
CA LEU A 258 8.66 17.53 11.97
C LEU A 258 7.61 17.21 13.05
N ARG A 259 6.37 17.68 12.90
CA ARG A 259 5.26 17.39 13.82
C ARG A 259 4.96 15.90 14.03
N TYR A 260 5.41 15.03 13.14
CA TYR A 260 5.24 13.58 13.24
C TYR A 260 6.49 12.87 13.76
N VAL A 261 7.56 13.62 14.03
CA VAL A 261 8.85 13.10 14.50
C VAL A 261 8.89 13.26 16.01
N VAL A 262 9.10 12.16 16.72
CA VAL A 262 9.14 12.15 18.20
C VAL A 262 10.42 11.49 18.70
N PRO A 263 11.01 11.93 19.82
CA PRO A 263 12.14 11.25 20.44
C PRO A 263 11.83 9.78 20.68
N LYS A 264 12.80 8.90 20.37
CA LYS A 264 12.69 7.43 20.40
C LYS A 264 11.65 6.83 19.43
N GLY A 265 11.05 7.64 18.57
CA GLY A 265 10.21 7.19 17.46
C GLY A 265 11.04 6.74 16.26
N PHE A 266 10.36 6.15 15.28
CA PHE A 266 10.96 5.79 14.00
C PHE A 266 10.78 6.88 12.95
N ILE A 267 11.76 6.97 12.05
CA ILE A 267 11.70 7.74 10.82
C ILE A 267 12.51 7.02 9.74
N ALA A 268 12.06 7.09 8.48
CA ALA A 268 12.85 6.64 7.34
C ALA A 268 13.60 7.80 6.70
N VAL A 269 14.93 7.73 6.67
CA VAL A 269 15.82 8.71 6.04
C VAL A 269 16.55 8.07 4.86
N ASP A 270 16.29 8.56 3.65
CA ASP A 270 16.69 7.90 2.39
C ASP A 270 16.34 6.40 2.36
N GLY A 271 15.19 6.04 2.94
CA GLY A 271 14.72 4.66 3.04
C GLY A 271 15.37 3.85 4.17
N THR A 272 16.27 4.41 4.95
CA THR A 272 16.81 3.73 6.14
C THR A 272 15.92 4.01 7.34
N SER A 273 15.41 2.95 7.98
CA SER A 273 14.69 3.00 9.25
C SER A 273 15.66 3.35 10.38
N LEU A 274 15.42 4.48 11.03
CA LEU A 274 16.28 5.02 12.09
C LEU A 274 15.45 5.40 13.32
N THR A 275 16.10 5.36 14.47
CA THR A 275 15.53 5.83 15.74
C THR A 275 15.91 7.28 15.95
N VAL A 276 14.91 8.13 16.12
CA VAL A 276 15.10 9.54 16.48
C VAL A 276 15.65 9.64 17.90
N VAL A 277 16.68 10.46 18.09
CA VAL A 277 17.21 10.74 19.43
C VAL A 277 16.59 12.01 19.97
N ASP A 278 16.90 13.16 19.37
CA ASP A 278 16.41 14.46 19.79
C ASP A 278 15.55 15.11 18.71
N VAL A 279 14.63 15.98 19.14
CA VAL A 279 13.79 16.81 18.28
C VAL A 279 13.75 18.21 18.86
N ASN A 280 13.93 19.22 18.00
CA ASN A 280 13.77 20.62 18.34
C ASN A 280 12.77 21.27 17.37
N ASP A 281 11.55 21.50 17.85
CA ASP A 281 10.45 22.08 17.08
C ASP A 281 10.64 23.57 16.75
N GLU A 282 11.39 24.31 17.58
CA GLU A 282 11.63 25.74 17.41
C GLU A 282 12.65 25.99 16.30
N GLU A 283 13.77 25.26 16.34
CA GLU A 283 14.85 25.34 15.35
C GLU A 283 14.60 24.45 14.11
N GLY A 284 13.60 23.57 14.17
CA GLY A 284 13.12 22.80 13.03
C GLY A 284 14.00 21.60 12.65
N TRP A 285 14.63 20.93 13.62
CA TRP A 285 15.53 19.80 13.35
C TRP A 285 15.27 18.59 14.26
N PHE A 286 15.74 17.43 13.82
CA PHE A 286 15.82 16.21 14.62
C PHE A 286 17.19 15.55 14.44
N SER A 287 17.58 14.68 15.36
CA SER A 287 18.84 13.95 15.33
C SER A 287 18.63 12.45 15.34
N PHE A 288 19.63 11.73 14.83
CA PHE A 288 19.77 10.28 14.97
C PHE A 288 21.26 9.92 15.00
N MET A 289 21.54 8.70 15.43
CA MET A 289 22.90 8.17 15.51
C MET A 289 23.02 6.92 14.64
N LEU A 290 24.10 6.85 13.85
CA LEU A 290 24.42 5.68 13.03
C LEU A 290 25.53 4.87 13.69
N VAL A 291 25.25 3.60 13.93
CA VAL A 291 26.28 2.62 14.34
C VAL A 291 27.21 2.29 13.16
N ALA A 292 28.45 1.89 13.46
CA ALA A 292 29.48 1.60 12.44
C ALA A 292 28.98 0.68 11.30
N TYR A 293 28.27 -0.40 11.64
CA TYR A 293 27.72 -1.31 10.64
C TYR A 293 26.79 -0.59 9.64
N THR A 294 25.84 0.21 10.13
CA THR A 294 24.89 0.93 9.28
C THR A 294 25.60 1.96 8.42
N GLN A 295 26.67 2.58 8.94
CA GLN A 295 27.41 3.59 8.20
C GLN A 295 28.00 3.03 6.89
N GLU A 296 28.42 1.77 6.87
CA GLU A 296 28.97 1.11 5.68
C GLU A 296 27.89 0.62 4.69
N LYS A 297 26.63 0.59 5.10
CA LYS A 297 25.52 -0.02 4.35
C LYS A 297 24.60 0.98 3.67
N ILE A 298 24.69 2.26 4.02
CA ILE A 298 23.76 3.28 3.53
C ILE A 298 24.51 4.49 2.96
N VAL A 299 23.81 5.29 2.14
CA VAL A 299 24.40 6.46 1.48
C VAL A 299 24.56 7.67 2.39
N VAL A 300 23.84 7.77 3.51
CA VAL A 300 23.80 8.98 4.34
C VAL A 300 25.19 9.42 4.83
N PRO A 301 26.09 8.55 5.32
CA PRO A 301 27.46 8.92 5.69
C PRO A 301 28.34 9.39 4.53
N LEU A 302 27.98 9.06 3.29
CA LEU A 302 28.70 9.51 2.09
C LEU A 302 28.28 10.93 1.66
N LYS A 303 27.22 11.46 2.25
CA LYS A 303 26.73 12.81 1.99
C LYS A 303 27.51 13.84 2.79
N GLN A 304 27.42 15.08 2.34
CA GLN A 304 27.99 16.26 2.99
C GLN A 304 26.90 17.06 3.68
N VAL A 305 27.29 17.82 4.71
CA VAL A 305 26.44 18.85 5.31
C VAL A 305 25.95 19.81 4.21
N GLY A 306 24.67 20.15 4.26
CA GLY A 306 23.93 20.92 3.25
C GLY A 306 23.23 20.08 2.18
N GLN A 307 23.53 18.78 2.07
CA GLN A 307 22.84 17.90 1.12
C GLN A 307 21.47 17.44 1.64
N LYS A 308 20.57 17.15 0.69
CA LYS A 308 19.22 16.69 1.01
C LYS A 308 19.15 15.19 1.28
N VAL A 309 18.20 14.81 2.13
CA VAL A 309 17.77 13.44 2.37
C VAL A 309 16.25 13.34 2.17
N ASN A 310 15.77 12.21 1.66
CA ASN A 310 14.35 11.89 1.63
C ASN A 310 13.86 11.55 3.03
N LEU A 311 12.72 12.08 3.42
CA LEU A 311 12.09 11.82 4.71
C LEU A 311 10.71 11.20 4.51
N GLU A 312 10.50 10.07 5.15
CA GLU A 312 9.18 9.47 5.35
C GLU A 312 8.97 9.28 6.85
N VAL A 313 7.92 9.92 7.39
CA VAL A 313 7.58 9.79 8.81
C VAL A 313 6.77 8.52 9.05
N ASP A 314 6.81 8.01 10.28
CA ASP A 314 6.01 6.84 10.65
C ASP A 314 4.52 7.10 10.38
N ILE A 315 3.93 6.23 9.54
CA ILE A 315 2.53 6.32 9.14
C ILE A 315 1.58 6.30 10.35
N LEU A 316 1.97 5.67 11.47
CA LEU A 316 1.19 5.65 12.69
C LEU A 316 0.88 7.07 13.19
N GLY A 317 1.82 8.00 13.09
CA GLY A 317 1.62 9.40 13.47
C GLY A 317 0.49 10.06 12.69
N LYS A 318 0.41 9.83 11.37
CA LYS A 318 -0.65 10.37 10.51
C LYS A 318 -2.01 9.76 10.81
N TYR A 319 -2.06 8.46 11.10
CA TYR A 319 -3.32 7.81 11.50
C TYR A 319 -3.82 8.33 12.85
N VAL A 320 -2.92 8.50 13.82
CA VAL A 320 -3.26 9.09 15.13
C VAL A 320 -3.80 10.50 14.96
N GLU A 321 -3.12 11.37 14.21
CA GLU A 321 -3.59 12.74 13.94
C GLU A 321 -4.99 12.73 13.30
N ARG A 322 -5.22 11.87 12.30
CA ARG A 322 -6.51 11.79 11.63
C ARG A 322 -7.63 11.27 12.54
N LEU A 323 -7.34 10.31 13.42
CA LEU A 323 -8.29 9.82 14.41
C LEU A 323 -8.67 10.91 15.41
N LEU A 324 -7.68 11.62 15.97
CA LEU A 324 -7.90 12.71 16.91
C LEU A 324 -8.69 13.86 16.26
N SER A 325 -8.39 14.19 14.99
CA SER A 325 -9.07 15.26 14.25
C SER A 325 -10.50 14.90 13.81
N SER A 326 -10.90 13.64 13.91
CA SER A 326 -12.20 13.16 13.41
C SER A 326 -13.37 13.33 14.40
N GLY A 327 -13.13 13.80 15.62
CA GLY A 327 -14.15 13.88 16.66
C GLY A 327 -14.43 12.54 17.37
N PHE A 328 -13.68 11.49 17.03
CA PHE A 328 -13.89 10.13 17.55
C PHE A 328 -13.62 10.04 19.06
N VAL A 329 -12.66 10.82 19.58
CA VAL A 329 -12.33 10.83 21.01
C VAL A 329 -13.47 11.40 21.85
N GLU A 330 -14.15 12.42 21.34
CA GLU A 330 -15.34 13.02 21.94
C GLU A 330 -16.47 12.00 22.01
N SER A 331 -16.68 11.22 20.94
CA SER A 331 -17.65 10.13 20.88
C SER A 331 -17.41 9.03 21.93
N ILE A 332 -16.15 8.68 22.20
CA ILE A 332 -15.81 7.68 23.23
C ILE A 332 -16.08 8.25 24.63
N LYS A 333 -15.71 9.51 24.89
CA LYS A 333 -15.94 10.13 26.21
C LYS A 333 -17.42 10.29 26.55
N SER A 334 -18.29 10.38 25.54
CA SER A 334 -19.74 10.49 25.72
C SER A 334 -20.48 9.14 25.81
N SER A 335 -19.79 8.00 25.63
CA SER A 335 -20.37 6.64 25.65
C SER A 335 -20.09 5.92 26.95
#